data_AF-A0ABD6CSN7-F1
#
_entry.id   AF-A0ABD6CSN7-F1
#
_cell.length_a   1.000
_cell.length_b   1.000
_cell.length_c   1.000
_cell.angle_alpha   90.00
_cell.angle_beta   90.00
_cell.angle_gamma   90.00
#
_symmetry.space_group_name_H-M   'P 1'
#
loop_
_entity.id
_entity.type
_entity.pdbx_description
1 polymer ?
#
loop_
_entity_poly.entity_id
_entity_poly.type
_entity_poly.pdbx_seq_one_letter_code
_entity_poly.pdbx_strand_id
1 'polypeptide(L)'
;MGADNETVAYSTWDGENFDGLDLPLNSLASRLDTLADQHRSYPILHYYHSEESEHASAMAVAVFDESMTILRFGVPNDEQPNAVLVKNVRSRVRTTSKPNNAFMQPADEPPPPPDSDRLRSEGVPTVSDDEFADALDELSERRRKLLGIVTADAWHWPPIDS
;
A
#
# COMPACT_ATOMS: atom_id res chain seq x y z
N MET A 1 -15.95 2.02 -1.30
CA MET A 1 -15.37 2.93 -0.30
C MET A 1 -14.09 2.28 0.19
N GLY A 2 -12.93 2.77 -0.27
CA GLY A 2 -11.63 2.29 0.19
C GLY A 2 -11.25 3.04 1.46
N ALA A 3 -10.77 2.34 2.48
CA ALA A 3 -10.17 2.98 3.65
C ALA A 3 -8.90 3.74 3.23
N ASP A 4 -8.61 4.86 3.88
CA ASP A 4 -7.31 5.54 3.75
C ASP A 4 -6.20 4.72 4.43
N ASN A 5 -4.94 5.01 4.11
CA ASN A 5 -3.78 4.25 4.58
C ASN A 5 -3.56 4.36 6.10
N GLU A 6 -3.89 5.50 6.71
CA GLU A 6 -3.83 5.72 8.16
C GLU A 6 -4.88 4.87 8.89
N THR A 7 -6.11 4.80 8.38
CA THR A 7 -7.18 3.98 8.96
C THR A 7 -6.82 2.51 8.90
N VAL A 8 -6.26 2.04 7.78
CA VAL A 8 -5.80 0.65 7.67
C VAL A 8 -4.70 0.38 8.70
N ALA A 9 -3.71 1.26 8.84
CA ALA A 9 -2.64 1.09 9.81
C ALA A 9 -3.17 1.08 11.25
N TYR A 10 -3.98 2.07 11.64
CA TYR A 10 -4.54 2.14 13.00
C TYR A 10 -5.50 0.99 13.32
N SER A 11 -6.35 0.58 12.38
CA SER A 11 -7.34 -0.50 12.62
C SER A 11 -6.73 -1.86 12.99
N THR A 12 -5.41 -1.98 12.85
CA THR A 12 -4.64 -3.19 13.14
C THR A 12 -3.93 -3.15 14.49
N TRP A 13 -3.97 -2.01 15.17
CA TRP A 13 -3.49 -1.81 16.53
C TRP A 13 -4.55 -2.27 17.54
N ASP A 14 -4.18 -3.14 18.48
CA ASP A 14 -5.11 -3.64 19.51
C ASP A 14 -5.01 -2.89 20.86
N GLY A 15 -4.15 -1.88 20.93
CA GLY A 15 -3.86 -1.10 22.14
C GLY A 15 -2.53 -1.47 22.81
N GLU A 16 -1.97 -2.64 22.50
CA GLU A 16 -0.68 -3.09 23.01
C GLU A 16 0.30 -3.51 21.90
N ASN A 17 -0.19 -4.13 20.81
CA ASN A 17 0.64 -4.54 19.69
C ASN A 17 -0.17 -4.72 18.38
N PHE A 18 0.46 -5.34 17.36
CA PHE A 18 -0.15 -5.67 16.06
C PHE A 18 -0.33 -7.18 15.83
N ASP A 19 -0.36 -8.02 16.88
CA ASP A 19 -0.33 -9.49 16.75
C ASP A 19 -1.55 -10.06 16.00
N GLY A 20 -2.67 -9.33 16.01
CA GLY A 20 -3.87 -9.67 15.24
C GLY A 20 -3.69 -9.60 13.72
N LEU A 21 -2.58 -9.04 13.23
CA LEU A 21 -2.35 -8.71 11.83
C LEU A 21 -1.70 -9.85 11.02
N ASP A 22 -1.01 -10.78 11.68
CA ASP A 22 -0.21 -11.81 11.02
C ASP A 22 -1.04 -12.80 10.16
N LEU A 23 -2.20 -13.21 10.65
CA LEU A 23 -3.12 -14.11 9.93
C LEU A 23 -3.84 -13.42 8.75
N PRO A 24 -4.43 -12.22 8.93
CA PRO A 24 -4.98 -11.44 7.82
C PRO A 24 -3.94 -11.13 6.73
N LEU A 25 -2.71 -10.75 7.10
CA LEU A 25 -1.65 -10.44 6.13
C LEU A 25 -1.24 -11.66 5.30
N ASN A 26 -1.08 -12.83 5.94
CA ASN A 26 -0.80 -14.06 5.21
C ASN A 26 -1.93 -14.43 4.23
N SER A 27 -3.19 -14.24 4.64
CA SER A 27 -4.34 -14.49 3.77
C SER A 27 -4.37 -13.53 2.57
N LEU A 28 -4.15 -12.23 2.81
CA LEU A 28 -4.06 -11.21 1.76
C LEU A 28 -2.91 -11.48 0.79
N ALA A 29 -1.74 -11.86 1.31
CA ALA A 29 -0.57 -12.20 0.49
C ALA A 29 -0.85 -13.37 -0.46
N SER A 30 -1.59 -14.38 0.00
CA SER A 30 -1.97 -15.55 -0.82
C SER A 30 -3.02 -15.21 -1.87
N ARG A 31 -3.97 -14.31 -1.55
CA ARG A 31 -4.96 -13.82 -2.52
C ARG A 31 -4.33 -12.96 -3.61
N LEU A 32 -3.36 -12.11 -3.25
CA LEU A 32 -2.60 -11.30 -4.20
C LEU A 32 -1.78 -12.18 -5.16
N ASP A 33 -1.16 -13.27 -4.68
CA ASP A 33 -0.49 -14.24 -5.55
C ASP A 33 -1.46 -14.87 -6.56
N THR A 34 -2.65 -15.26 -6.09
CA THR A 34 -3.68 -15.87 -6.95
C THR A 34 -4.14 -14.90 -8.04
N LEU A 35 -4.34 -13.62 -7.70
CA LEU A 35 -4.71 -12.58 -8.65
C LEU A 35 -3.59 -12.31 -9.67
N ALA A 36 -2.33 -12.29 -9.22
CA ALA A 36 -1.17 -12.14 -10.09
C ALA A 36 -1.04 -13.29 -11.11
N ASP A 37 -1.26 -14.52 -10.66
CA ASP A 37 -1.19 -15.72 -11.50
C ASP A 37 -2.34 -15.80 -12.51
N GLN A 38 -3.53 -15.34 -12.12
CA GLN A 38 -4.69 -15.22 -13.02
C GLN A 38 -4.44 -14.19 -14.13
N HIS A 39 -3.91 -13.00 -13.79
CA HIS A 39 -3.52 -11.98 -14.78
C HIS A 39 -2.47 -12.48 -15.78
N ARG A 40 -1.64 -13.45 -15.40
CA ARG A 40 -0.57 -14.00 -16.24
C ARG A 40 -1.04 -15.10 -17.20
N SER A 41 -2.20 -15.71 -16.94
CA SER A 41 -2.64 -16.94 -17.60
C SER A 41 -3.70 -16.74 -18.70
N TYR A 42 -4.40 -15.59 -18.76
CA TYR A 42 -5.44 -15.31 -19.76
C TYR A 42 -5.36 -13.90 -20.39
N PRO A 43 -4.44 -13.63 -21.34
CA PRO A 43 -4.25 -12.28 -21.89
C PRO A 43 -5.34 -11.82 -22.89
N ILE A 44 -6.33 -12.66 -23.24
CA ILE A 44 -7.16 -12.46 -24.47
C ILE A 44 -8.60 -11.99 -24.18
N LEU A 45 -9.07 -11.95 -22.92
CA LEU A 45 -10.45 -11.51 -22.60
C LEU A 45 -10.54 -10.18 -21.84
N HIS A 46 -9.41 -9.55 -21.49
CA HIS A 46 -9.38 -8.33 -20.65
C HIS A 46 -9.86 -7.05 -21.36
N TYR A 47 -10.05 -7.07 -22.68
CA TYR A 47 -10.36 -5.85 -23.43
C TYR A 47 -11.83 -5.39 -23.35
N TYR A 48 -12.72 -6.11 -22.68
CA TYR A 48 -14.16 -5.80 -22.74
C TYR A 48 -14.94 -5.86 -21.42
N HIS A 49 -14.35 -6.24 -20.28
CA HIS A 49 -15.17 -6.54 -19.09
C HIS A 49 -14.58 -6.25 -17.70
N SER A 50 -13.58 -5.39 -17.54
CA SER A 50 -13.04 -5.18 -16.19
C SER A 50 -12.24 -3.90 -15.94
N GLU A 51 -12.39 -2.84 -16.74
CA GLU A 51 -11.74 -1.53 -16.49
C GLU A 51 -11.98 -1.11 -15.03
N GLU A 52 -13.23 -1.11 -14.58
CA GLU A 52 -13.62 -0.72 -13.22
C GLU A 52 -12.97 -1.55 -12.08
N SER A 53 -12.74 -2.85 -12.29
CA SER A 53 -12.09 -3.73 -11.31
C SER A 53 -10.55 -3.70 -11.36
N GLU A 54 -9.96 -3.43 -12.52
CA GLU A 54 -8.52 -3.16 -12.61
C GLU A 54 -8.19 -1.81 -11.95
N HIS A 55 -9.03 -0.79 -12.17
CA HIS A 55 -8.89 0.53 -11.56
C HIS A 55 -9.10 0.50 -10.03
N ALA A 56 -10.08 -0.28 -9.54
CA ALA A 56 -10.27 -0.49 -8.10
C ALA A 56 -9.09 -1.24 -7.44
N SER A 57 -8.36 -2.06 -8.21
CA SER A 57 -7.19 -2.80 -7.74
C SER A 57 -5.97 -1.90 -7.55
N ALA A 58 -5.72 -0.96 -8.48
CA ALA A 58 -4.57 -0.05 -8.40
C ALA A 58 -4.57 0.81 -7.13
N MET A 59 -5.71 1.44 -6.81
CA MET A 59 -5.86 2.24 -5.60
C MET A 59 -5.74 1.38 -4.33
N ALA A 60 -6.38 0.20 -4.29
CA ALA A 60 -6.28 -0.70 -3.15
C ALA A 60 -4.83 -1.15 -2.90
N VAL A 61 -4.06 -1.38 -3.97
CA VAL A 61 -2.66 -1.77 -3.89
C VAL A 61 -1.77 -0.62 -3.40
N ALA A 62 -2.03 0.61 -3.86
CA ALA A 62 -1.31 1.79 -3.38
C ALA A 62 -1.55 2.06 -1.89
N VAL A 63 -2.82 2.08 -1.46
CA VAL A 63 -3.21 2.22 -0.04
C VAL A 63 -2.56 1.13 0.80
N PHE A 64 -2.58 -0.12 0.33
CA PHE A 64 -2.00 -1.23 1.07
C PHE A 64 -0.48 -1.14 1.19
N ASP A 65 0.24 -0.77 0.13
CA ASP A 65 1.69 -0.58 0.23
C ASP A 65 2.08 0.59 1.14
N GLU A 66 1.28 1.66 1.14
CA GLU A 66 1.48 2.81 2.02
C GLU A 66 1.23 2.44 3.48
N SER A 67 0.20 1.63 3.75
CA SER A 67 -0.08 1.09 5.08
C SER A 67 1.10 0.24 5.59
N MET A 68 1.69 -0.58 4.72
CA MET A 68 2.91 -1.34 5.05
C MET A 68 4.17 -0.47 5.14
N THR A 69 4.12 0.78 4.64
CA THR A 69 5.18 1.78 4.85
C THR A 69 5.08 2.38 6.24
N ILE A 70 3.88 2.79 6.63
CA ILE A 70 3.57 3.24 7.98
C ILE A 70 3.99 2.19 9.01
N LEU A 71 3.55 0.94 8.88
CA LEU A 71 3.87 -0.11 9.85
C LEU A 71 5.36 -0.46 9.93
N ARG A 72 6.13 -0.23 8.86
CA ARG A 72 7.54 -0.61 8.79
C ARG A 72 8.50 0.49 9.21
N PHE A 73 8.12 1.74 8.96
CA PHE A 73 9.02 2.89 9.10
C PHE A 73 8.42 4.00 9.96
N GLY A 74 7.10 4.01 10.16
CA GLY A 74 6.40 4.96 11.01
C GLY A 74 6.29 4.53 12.47
N VAL A 75 6.51 3.25 12.78
CA VAL A 75 6.37 2.66 14.13
C VAL A 75 7.75 2.24 14.70
N PRO A 76 8.03 2.47 15.99
CA PRO A 76 9.27 2.02 16.65
C PRO A 76 9.53 0.51 16.48
N ASN A 77 10.79 0.12 16.28
CA ASN A 77 11.17 -1.26 15.90
C ASN A 77 10.69 -2.35 16.86
N ASP A 78 10.55 -2.04 18.15
CA ASP A 78 10.06 -2.92 19.20
C ASP A 78 8.54 -3.13 19.16
N GLU A 79 7.81 -2.22 18.53
CA GLU A 79 6.35 -2.23 18.38
C GLU A 79 5.92 -2.63 16.97
N GLN A 80 6.86 -2.92 16.07
CA GLN A 80 6.53 -3.28 14.68
C GLN A 80 5.94 -4.68 14.55
N PRO A 81 4.99 -4.90 13.62
CA PRO A 81 4.62 -6.24 13.18
C PRO A 81 5.83 -6.98 12.60
N ASN A 82 5.73 -8.30 12.48
CA ASN A 82 6.84 -9.14 12.01
C ASN A 82 7.46 -8.61 10.69
N ALA A 83 8.68 -8.09 10.80
CA ALA A 83 9.43 -7.47 9.71
C ALA A 83 9.52 -8.33 8.44
N VAL A 84 9.61 -9.66 8.61
CA VAL A 84 9.71 -10.61 7.51
C VAL A 84 8.38 -10.72 6.77
N LEU A 85 7.26 -10.73 7.51
CA LEU A 85 5.91 -10.76 6.92
C LEU A 85 5.63 -9.46 6.16
N VAL A 86 5.91 -8.30 6.78
CA VAL A 86 5.74 -6.99 6.12
C VAL A 86 6.57 -6.91 4.84
N LYS A 87 7.85 -7.31 4.89
CA LYS A 87 8.71 -7.32 3.69
C LYS A 87 8.20 -8.26 2.59
N ASN A 88 7.75 -9.47 2.96
CA ASN A 88 7.24 -10.45 2.01
C ASN A 88 5.99 -9.93 1.30
N VAL A 89 5.03 -9.39 2.05
CA VAL A 89 3.80 -8.79 1.52
C VAL A 89 4.12 -7.65 0.55
N ARG A 90 4.99 -6.72 0.94
CA ARG A 90 5.40 -5.59 0.09
C ARG A 90 6.13 -6.01 -1.19
N SER A 91 6.86 -7.12 -1.15
CA SER A 91 7.53 -7.65 -2.35
C SER A 91 6.54 -8.22 -3.38
N ARG A 92 5.40 -8.74 -2.91
CA ARG A 92 4.33 -9.31 -3.74
C ARG A 92 3.50 -8.23 -4.40
N VAL A 93 3.14 -7.19 -3.66
CA VAL A 93 2.53 -5.95 -4.19
C VAL A 93 3.33 -5.40 -5.37
N ARG A 94 4.66 -5.29 -5.23
CA ARG A 94 5.54 -4.84 -6.32
C ARG A 94 5.45 -5.72 -7.58
N THR A 95 5.13 -7.00 -7.43
CA THR A 95 5.05 -7.95 -8.53
C THR A 95 3.68 -7.90 -9.23
N THR A 96 2.61 -7.67 -8.48
CA THR A 96 1.24 -7.50 -9.00
C THR A 96 1.04 -6.15 -9.68
N SER A 97 1.70 -5.09 -9.19
CA SER A 97 1.63 -3.74 -9.78
C SER A 97 2.52 -3.52 -11.00
N LYS A 98 3.16 -4.55 -11.56
CA LYS A 98 3.91 -4.35 -12.81
C LYS A 98 2.91 -4.05 -13.92
N PRO A 99 2.97 -2.85 -14.54
CA PRO A 99 2.01 -2.53 -15.58
C PRO A 99 2.20 -3.49 -16.75
N ASN A 100 1.10 -4.07 -17.24
CA ASN A 100 1.07 -4.81 -18.51
C ASN A 100 1.31 -3.89 -19.72
N ASN A 101 1.34 -2.56 -19.49
CA ASN A 101 1.47 -1.54 -20.51
C ASN A 101 2.79 -0.77 -20.38
N ALA A 102 3.57 -0.72 -21.46
CA ALA A 102 4.86 -0.04 -21.54
C ALA A 102 4.78 1.50 -21.43
N PHE A 103 3.57 2.08 -21.36
CA PHE A 103 3.35 3.53 -21.35
C PHE A 103 3.05 4.13 -19.96
N MET A 104 2.97 3.33 -18.89
CA MET A 104 2.65 3.83 -17.56
C MET A 104 3.91 4.44 -16.92
N GLN A 105 3.94 5.77 -16.80
CA GLN A 105 5.09 6.50 -16.27
C GLN A 105 4.92 6.78 -14.78
N PRO A 106 6.02 6.83 -14.00
CA PRO A 106 5.98 7.36 -12.64
C PRO A 106 5.44 8.80 -12.64
N ALA A 107 4.74 9.18 -11.56
CA ALA A 107 4.41 10.59 -11.34
C ALA A 107 5.69 11.43 -11.13
N ASP A 108 5.62 12.72 -11.48
CA ASP A 108 6.74 13.65 -11.34
C ASP A 108 7.16 13.81 -9.87
N GLU A 109 6.18 13.89 -8.97
CA GLU A 109 6.35 14.05 -7.53
C GLU A 109 5.74 12.85 -6.79
N PRO A 110 6.30 12.43 -5.63
CA PRO A 110 5.68 11.42 -4.79
C PRO A 110 4.35 11.94 -4.22
N PRO A 111 3.43 11.03 -3.83
CA PRO A 111 2.24 11.43 -3.09
C PRO A 111 2.62 12.09 -1.76
N PRO A 112 1.74 12.95 -1.20
CA PRO A 112 1.88 13.49 0.15
C PRO A 112 2.28 12.43 1.18
N PRO A 113 3.12 12.76 2.18
CA PRO A 113 3.48 11.82 3.24
C PRO A 113 2.24 11.41 4.05
N PRO A 114 2.20 10.19 4.60
CA PRO A 114 1.14 9.79 5.52
C PRO A 114 1.11 10.66 6.77
N ASP A 115 -0.08 10.83 7.34
CA ASP A 115 -0.29 11.67 8.52
C ASP A 115 0.03 10.92 9.82
N SER A 116 1.26 11.11 10.32
CA SER A 116 1.71 10.56 11.59
C SER A 116 0.92 11.08 12.80
N ASP A 117 0.38 12.31 12.74
CA ASP A 117 -0.39 12.90 13.84
C ASP A 117 -1.68 12.10 14.06
N ARG A 118 -2.33 11.64 12.99
CA ARG A 118 -3.52 10.77 13.08
C ARG A 118 -3.21 9.48 13.83
N LEU A 119 -2.09 8.83 13.53
CA LEU A 119 -1.69 7.59 14.22
C LEU A 119 -1.45 7.83 15.72
N ARG A 120 -0.75 8.90 16.07
CA ARG A 120 -0.50 9.27 17.47
C ARG A 120 -1.78 9.62 18.23
N SER A 121 -2.71 10.32 17.57
CA SER A 121 -4.00 10.69 18.17
C SER A 121 -4.84 9.47 18.55
N GLU A 122 -4.63 8.36 17.84
CA GLU A 122 -5.28 7.08 18.06
C GLU A 122 -4.47 6.13 18.98
N GLY A 123 -3.36 6.62 19.54
CA GLY A 123 -2.53 5.91 20.53
C GLY A 123 -1.49 4.96 19.94
N VAL A 124 -1.24 4.99 18.63
CA VAL A 124 -0.18 4.20 18.00
C VAL A 124 1.18 4.86 18.28
N PRO A 125 2.18 4.12 18.79
CA PRO A 125 3.54 4.63 18.92
C PRO A 125 4.12 4.94 17.54
N THR A 126 4.65 6.15 17.37
CA THR A 126 5.33 6.53 16.13
C THR A 126 6.78 6.91 16.37
N VAL A 127 7.61 6.75 15.34
CA VAL A 127 8.93 7.40 15.29
C VAL A 127 8.79 8.92 15.16
N SER A 128 9.91 9.63 15.14
CA SER A 128 9.91 11.08 14.87
C SER A 128 9.53 11.40 13.42
N ASP A 129 8.96 12.58 13.18
CA ASP A 129 8.58 12.99 11.83
C ASP A 129 9.78 13.09 10.88
N ASP A 130 10.93 13.53 11.38
CA ASP A 130 12.17 13.59 10.60
C ASP A 130 12.64 12.18 10.21
N GLU A 131 12.62 11.22 11.14
CA GLU A 131 12.99 9.82 10.86
C GLU A 131 12.05 9.17 9.85
N PHE A 132 10.75 9.45 9.94
CA PHE A 132 9.79 8.93 8.98
C PHE A 132 9.95 9.59 7.61
N ALA A 133 10.20 10.91 7.56
CA ALA A 133 10.45 11.63 6.32
C ALA A 133 11.69 11.10 5.59
N ASP A 134 12.80 10.85 6.30
CA ASP A 134 14.01 10.26 5.73
C ASP A 134 13.71 8.88 5.09
N ALA A 135 12.90 8.05 5.75
CA ALA A 135 12.48 6.77 5.21
C ALA A 135 11.57 6.89 3.97
N LEU A 136 10.71 7.92 3.92
CA LEU A 136 9.86 8.18 2.76
C LEU A 136 10.68 8.67 1.54
N ASP A 137 11.74 9.42 1.78
CA ASP A 137 12.67 9.87 0.72
C ASP A 137 13.35 8.68 0.03
N GLU A 138 13.80 7.67 0.80
CA GLU A 138 14.33 6.42 0.24
C GLU A 138 13.29 5.66 -0.61
N LEU A 139 12.00 5.84 -0.30
CA LEU A 139 10.88 5.19 -1.00
C LEU A 139 10.28 6.03 -2.13
N SER A 140 10.80 7.24 -2.37
CA SER A 140 10.24 8.23 -3.30
C SER A 140 9.98 7.67 -4.71
N GLU A 141 10.92 6.92 -5.29
CA GLU A 141 10.73 6.31 -6.61
C GLU A 141 9.57 5.31 -6.65
N ARG A 142 9.42 4.53 -5.57
CA ARG A 142 8.37 3.52 -5.46
C ARG A 142 7.01 4.18 -5.32
N ARG A 143 6.91 5.20 -4.46
CA ARG A 143 5.67 5.95 -4.23
C ARG A 143 5.24 6.70 -5.50
N ARG A 144 6.18 7.29 -6.26
CA ARG A 144 5.93 7.87 -7.59
C ARG A 144 5.39 6.87 -8.61
N LYS A 145 5.93 5.66 -8.64
CA LYS A 145 5.45 4.58 -9.54
C LYS A 145 4.02 4.18 -9.19
N LEU A 146 3.72 3.97 -7.92
CA LEU A 146 2.37 3.64 -7.46
C LEU A 146 1.40 4.78 -7.77
N LEU A 147 1.78 6.03 -7.54
CA LEU A 147 0.96 7.19 -7.88
C LEU A 147 0.69 7.28 -9.38
N GLY A 148 1.71 7.06 -10.21
CA GLY A 148 1.55 7.02 -11.67
C GLY A 148 0.58 5.93 -12.16
N ILE A 149 0.55 4.78 -11.48
CA ILE A 149 -0.43 3.71 -11.76
C ILE A 149 -1.83 4.16 -11.36
N VAL A 150 -2.00 4.72 -10.15
CA VAL A 150 -3.31 5.17 -9.64
C VAL A 150 -3.89 6.31 -10.49
N THR A 151 -3.08 7.29 -10.89
CA THR A 151 -3.55 8.43 -11.68
C THR A 151 -3.80 8.07 -13.13
N ALA A 152 -3.06 7.12 -13.70
CA ALA A 152 -3.35 6.57 -15.03
C ALA A 152 -4.71 5.85 -15.07
N ASP A 153 -5.16 5.33 -13.93
CA ASP A 153 -6.49 4.75 -13.74
C ASP A 153 -7.58 5.78 -13.34
N ALA A 154 -7.28 7.08 -13.44
CA ALA A 154 -8.16 8.21 -13.11
C ALA A 154 -8.61 8.31 -11.63
N TRP A 155 -7.87 7.68 -10.72
CA TRP A 155 -8.07 7.80 -9.27
C TRP A 155 -7.10 8.82 -8.65
N HIS A 156 -7.44 9.27 -7.44
CA HIS A 156 -6.61 10.17 -6.64
C HIS A 156 -6.05 9.42 -5.44
N TRP A 157 -4.77 9.63 -5.15
CA TRP A 157 -4.11 9.08 -3.97
C TRP A 157 -3.20 10.14 -3.33
N PRO A 158 -3.40 10.51 -2.05
CA PRO A 158 -4.44 10.05 -1.11
C PRO A 158 -5.89 10.16 -1.62
N PRO A 159 -6.81 9.27 -1.20
CA PRO A 159 -8.22 9.35 -1.61
C PRO A 159 -8.82 10.69 -1.16
N ILE A 160 -9.63 11.31 -2.01
CA ILE A 160 -10.37 12.51 -1.63
C ILE A 160 -11.59 12.06 -0.81
N ASP A 161 -11.68 12.49 0.44
CA ASP A 161 -12.88 12.26 1.27
C ASP A 161 -14.12 12.81 0.54
N SER A 162 -15.16 11.97 0.44
CA SER A 162 -16.49 12.36 -0.07
C SER A 162 -17.45 12.63 1.08
#